data_AF-A0A943S9H7-F1
#
_entry.id   AF-A0A943S9H7-F1
#
_cell.length_a   1.000
_cell.length_b   1.000
_cell.length_c   1.000
_cell.angle_alpha   90.00
_cell.angle_beta   90.00
_cell.angle_gamma   90.00
#
_symmetry.space_group_name_H-M   'P 1'
#
loop_
_entity.id
_entity.type
_entity.pdbx_description
1 polymer ?
#
loop_
_entity_poly.entity_id
_entity_poly.type
_entity_poly.pdbx_seq_one_letter_code
_entity_poly.pdbx_strand_id
1 'polypeptide(L)'
;MKQEEVLGALIGLTGAISNNGKTADTDRIVAGALTGDDYEKSIRELHEEKNRIAPDCATCKTPCGSTADCDMRHFWECEEPVKRHKQEILEQLREIAVDYLSRMNGATEDSGLPDACYRAIGSLGWPMDESTCQKVLLELQSDGE
;
A
#
# COMPACT_ATOMS: atom_id res chain seq x y z
N MET A 1 7.11 -11.82 9.67
CA MET A 1 5.77 -11.89 10.29
C MET A 1 5.14 -10.50 10.40
N LYS A 2 5.46 -9.64 11.37
CA LYS A 2 4.71 -8.37 11.54
C LYS A 2 4.73 -7.40 10.34
N GLN A 3 5.85 -7.30 9.61
CA GLN A 3 5.92 -6.48 8.38
C GLN A 3 5.03 -7.05 7.25
N GLU A 4 4.88 -8.37 7.19
CA GLU A 4 4.08 -9.04 6.16
C GLU A 4 2.59 -8.79 6.40
N GLU A 5 2.18 -8.77 7.67
CA GLU A 5 0.82 -8.42 8.08
C GLU A 5 0.48 -6.96 7.72
N VAL A 6 1.41 -6.01 7.90
CA VAL A 6 1.22 -4.63 7.45
C VAL A 6 1.04 -4.53 5.95
N LEU A 7 1.89 -5.21 5.16
CA LEU A 7 1.78 -5.21 3.69
C LEU A 7 0.47 -5.87 3.23
N GLY A 8 0.07 -6.96 3.88
CA GLY A 8 -1.22 -7.61 3.63
C GLY A 8 -2.39 -6.68 3.89
N ALA A 9 -2.39 -5.97 5.02
CA ALA A 9 -3.42 -4.98 5.37
C ALA A 9 -3.43 -3.77 4.42
N LEU A 10 -2.27 -3.30 3.98
CA LEU A 10 -2.12 -2.24 2.97
C LEU A 10 -2.80 -2.64 1.65
N ILE A 11 -2.57 -3.86 1.16
CA ILE A 11 -3.24 -4.36 -0.06
C ILE A 11 -4.76 -4.47 0.14
N GLY A 12 -5.21 -4.92 1.31
CA GLY A 12 -6.63 -4.94 1.63
C GLY A 12 -7.27 -3.54 1.61
N LEU A 13 -6.54 -2.52 2.05
CA LEU A 13 -6.97 -1.13 2.00
C LEU A 13 -6.98 -0.58 0.57
N THR A 14 -5.96 -0.84 -0.26
CA THR A 14 -5.95 -0.39 -1.67
C THR A 14 -7.10 -0.97 -2.49
N GLY A 15 -7.49 -2.21 -2.20
CA GLY A 15 -8.69 -2.82 -2.78
C GLY A 15 -10.00 -2.14 -2.37
N ALA A 16 -10.09 -1.66 -1.12
CA ALA A 16 -11.25 -0.87 -0.67
C ALA A 16 -11.29 0.51 -1.34
N ILE A 17 -10.15 1.17 -1.46
CA ILE A 17 -9.98 2.48 -2.12
C ILE A 17 -10.39 2.40 -3.59
N SER A 18 -10.02 1.33 -4.29
CA SER A 18 -10.32 1.15 -5.71
C SER A 18 -11.83 1.15 -6.01
N ASN A 19 -12.66 0.76 -5.04
CA ASN A 19 -14.11 0.66 -5.19
C ASN A 19 -14.88 1.84 -4.59
N ASN A 20 -14.36 2.47 -3.53
CA ASN A 20 -15.11 3.44 -2.73
C ASN A 20 -14.42 4.82 -2.60
N GLY A 21 -13.19 4.95 -3.11
CA GLY A 21 -12.38 6.17 -2.98
C GLY A 21 -11.61 6.28 -1.67
N LYS A 22 -10.78 7.32 -1.56
CA LYS A 22 -9.99 7.65 -0.37
C LYS A 22 -10.78 8.57 0.56
N THR A 23 -10.49 8.54 1.85
CA THR A 23 -10.83 9.61 2.80
C THR A 23 -9.69 10.62 2.90
N ALA A 24 -9.90 11.73 3.63
CA ALA A 24 -8.85 12.72 3.89
C ALA A 24 -7.69 12.17 4.76
N ASP A 25 -7.89 11.07 5.48
CA ASP A 25 -6.85 10.45 6.31
C ASP A 25 -6.05 9.36 5.58
N THR A 26 -6.53 8.88 4.42
CA THR A 26 -5.99 7.68 3.77
C THR A 26 -4.50 7.81 3.44
N ASP A 27 -4.09 8.92 2.81
CA ASP A 27 -2.69 9.13 2.41
C ASP A 27 -1.75 9.11 3.62
N ARG A 28 -2.14 9.79 4.71
CA ARG A 28 -1.39 9.82 5.98
C ARG A 28 -1.26 8.43 6.60
N ILE A 29 -2.33 7.64 6.59
CA ILE A 29 -2.34 6.29 7.16
C ILE A 29 -1.47 5.35 6.33
N VAL A 30 -1.56 5.40 4.99
CA VAL A 30 -0.73 4.59 4.10
C VAL A 30 0.74 4.95 4.25
N ALA A 31 1.08 6.24 4.24
CA ALA A 31 2.46 6.69 4.43
C ALA A 31 3.01 6.27 5.79
N GLY A 32 2.23 6.47 6.86
CA GLY A 32 2.61 6.06 8.21
C GLY A 32 2.86 4.55 8.34
N ALA A 33 2.05 3.72 7.68
CA ALA A 33 2.23 2.27 7.66
C ALA A 33 3.47 1.82 6.85
N LEU A 34 3.82 2.54 5.78
CA LEU A 34 5.02 2.26 4.99
C LEU A 34 6.32 2.58 5.77
N THR A 35 6.31 3.66 6.55
CA THR A 35 7.49 4.15 7.29
C THR A 35 7.57 3.69 8.74
N GLY A 36 6.48 3.18 9.32
CA GLY A 36 6.32 3.03 10.76
C GLY A 36 7.02 1.82 11.37
N ASP A 37 7.63 2.03 12.54
CA ASP A 37 8.23 0.96 13.36
C ASP A 37 7.21 0.24 14.25
N ASP A 38 6.02 0.81 14.46
CA ASP A 38 4.92 0.21 15.24
C ASP A 38 3.92 -0.51 14.32
N TYR A 39 4.18 -1.79 14.10
CA TYR A 39 3.36 -2.64 13.26
C TYR A 39 1.93 -2.80 13.79
N GLU A 40 1.72 -2.88 15.11
CA GLU A 40 0.39 -3.12 15.68
C GLU A 40 -0.51 -1.90 15.52
N LYS A 41 0.04 -0.71 15.78
CA LYS A 41 -0.66 0.55 15.51
C LYS A 41 -1.00 0.67 14.03
N SER A 42 -0.04 0.38 13.14
CA SER A 42 -0.22 0.50 11.69
C SER A 42 -1.33 -0.41 11.18
N ILE A 43 -1.34 -1.69 11.59
CA ILE A 43 -2.40 -2.65 11.22
C ILE A 43 -3.77 -2.15 11.68
N ARG A 44 -3.88 -1.68 12.93
CA ARG A 44 -5.14 -1.15 13.46
C ARG A 44 -5.64 0.05 12.65
N GLU A 45 -4.79 1.03 12.36
CA GLU A 45 -5.17 2.22 11.59
C GLU A 45 -5.59 1.86 10.16
N LEU A 46 -4.90 0.91 9.52
CA LEU A 46 -5.27 0.40 8.18
C LEU A 46 -6.65 -0.27 8.18
N HIS A 47 -6.94 -1.11 9.18
CA HIS A 47 -8.24 -1.78 9.30
C HIS A 47 -9.37 -0.80 9.62
N GLU A 48 -9.14 0.15 10.52
CA GLU A 48 -10.10 1.20 10.84
C GLU A 48 -10.42 2.04 9.60
N GLU A 49 -9.40 2.44 8.84
CA GLU A 49 -9.58 3.19 7.61
C GLU A 49 -10.32 2.38 6.54
N LYS A 50 -9.95 1.12 6.35
CA LYS A 50 -10.64 0.20 5.44
C LYS A 50 -12.12 0.08 5.79
N ASN A 51 -12.46 -0.02 7.07
CA ASN A 51 -13.84 -0.11 7.55
C ASN A 51 -14.61 1.21 7.37
N ARG A 52 -13.94 2.36 7.41
CA ARG A 52 -14.54 3.66 7.07
C ARG A 52 -14.87 3.76 5.58
N ILE A 53 -13.96 3.30 4.73
CA ILE A 53 -14.08 3.34 3.27
C ILE A 53 -15.09 2.30 2.74
N ALA A 54 -15.07 1.09 3.31
CA ALA A 54 -15.90 -0.04 2.88
C ALA A 54 -16.65 -0.67 4.07
N PRO A 55 -17.61 0.04 4.70
CA PRO A 55 -18.34 -0.44 5.87
C PRO A 55 -19.14 -1.73 5.60
N ASP A 56 -19.65 -1.88 4.37
CA ASP A 56 -20.40 -3.07 3.95
C ASP A 56 -19.49 -4.32 3.88
N CYS A 57 -18.19 -4.14 3.61
CA CYS A 57 -17.21 -5.23 3.62
C CYS A 57 -16.80 -5.65 5.03
N ALA A 58 -16.86 -4.74 6.00
CA ALA A 58 -16.50 -5.01 7.40
C ALA A 58 -17.42 -6.04 8.08
N THR A 59 -18.69 -6.09 7.65
CA THR A 59 -19.70 -7.02 8.19
C THR A 59 -20.10 -8.12 7.21
N CYS A 60 -19.41 -8.18 6.07
CA CYS A 60 -19.79 -9.09 5.00
C CYS A 60 -19.64 -10.55 5.44
N LYS A 61 -20.74 -11.30 5.36
CA LYS A 61 -20.79 -12.73 5.67
C LYS A 61 -20.17 -13.60 4.57
N THR A 62 -19.71 -12.99 3.47
CA THR A 62 -19.08 -13.63 2.33
C THR A 62 -17.89 -12.78 1.87
N PRO A 63 -16.73 -12.89 2.54
CA PRO A 63 -15.56 -12.08 2.20
C PRO A 63 -15.17 -12.33 0.74
N CYS A 64 -15.24 -11.30 -0.10
CA CYS A 64 -15.04 -11.39 -1.55
C CYS A 64 -13.57 -11.28 -1.97
N GLY A 65 -12.63 -11.31 -1.02
CA GLY A 65 -11.18 -11.22 -1.27
C GLY A 65 -10.70 -9.82 -1.66
N SER A 66 -11.56 -8.97 -2.24
CA SER A 66 -11.21 -7.65 -2.77
C SER A 66 -10.77 -6.63 -1.71
N THR A 67 -11.14 -6.81 -0.45
CA THR A 67 -10.73 -5.96 0.69
C THR A 67 -10.14 -6.79 1.83
N ALA A 68 -9.84 -8.07 1.56
CA ALA A 68 -9.21 -8.94 2.54
C ALA A 68 -7.72 -8.60 2.62
N ASP A 69 -7.13 -8.85 3.78
CA ASP A 69 -5.69 -8.72 3.92
C ASP A 69 -5.02 -9.77 3.04
N CYS A 70 -4.01 -9.35 2.28
CA CYS A 70 -3.34 -10.23 1.33
C CYS A 70 -2.33 -11.14 2.02
N ASP A 71 -2.33 -12.41 1.63
CA ASP A 71 -1.28 -13.36 1.99
C ASP A 71 -0.04 -13.07 1.13
N MET A 72 1.02 -12.59 1.76
CA MET A 72 2.24 -12.11 1.10
C MET A 72 3.09 -13.23 0.45
N ARG A 73 2.59 -14.46 0.33
CA ARG A 73 3.28 -15.57 -0.37
C ARG A 73 3.79 -15.18 -1.75
N HIS A 74 3.00 -14.50 -2.58
CA HIS A 74 3.45 -14.09 -3.92
C HIS A 74 4.59 -13.07 -3.91
N PHE A 75 4.82 -12.39 -2.79
CA PHE A 75 5.99 -11.53 -2.60
C PHE A 75 7.22 -12.34 -2.18
N TRP A 76 7.07 -13.27 -1.24
CA TRP A 76 8.20 -13.97 -0.62
C TRP A 76 8.63 -15.25 -1.34
N GLU A 77 7.68 -15.99 -1.90
CA GLU A 77 7.83 -17.27 -2.61
C GLU A 77 7.86 -17.05 -4.13
N CYS A 78 8.71 -16.14 -4.60
CA CYS A 78 8.96 -15.90 -6.02
C CYS A 78 10.45 -16.06 -6.35
N GLU A 79 10.78 -16.04 -7.65
CA GLU A 79 12.18 -16.14 -8.09
C GLU A 79 13.00 -14.95 -7.58
N GLU A 80 14.26 -15.19 -7.24
CA GLU A 80 15.14 -14.19 -6.62
C GLU A 80 15.23 -12.86 -7.40
N PRO A 81 15.29 -12.82 -8.74
CA PRO A 81 15.23 -11.57 -9.49
C PRO A 81 13.92 -10.81 -9.27
N VAL A 82 12.78 -11.49 -9.32
CA VAL A 82 11.46 -10.88 -9.09
C VAL A 82 11.35 -10.37 -7.65
N LYS A 83 11.79 -11.17 -6.67
CA LYS A 83 11.80 -10.81 -5.26
C LYS A 83 12.59 -9.53 -5.00
N ARG A 84 13.78 -9.41 -5.62
CA ARG A 84 14.61 -8.21 -5.54
C ARG A 84 13.87 -6.98 -6.07
N HIS A 85 13.26 -7.06 -7.24
CA HIS A 85 12.51 -5.93 -7.79
C HIS A 85 11.29 -5.57 -6.93
N LYS A 86 10.58 -6.56 -6.35
CA LYS A 86 9.49 -6.29 -5.40
C LYS A 86 9.96 -5.58 -4.13
N GLN A 87 11.15 -5.91 -3.64
CA GLN A 87 11.78 -5.18 -2.52
C GLN A 87 12.17 -3.76 -2.93
N GLU A 88 12.65 -3.55 -4.15
CA GLU A 88 12.94 -2.22 -4.70
C GLU A 88 11.69 -1.34 -4.80
N ILE A 89 10.56 -1.91 -5.26
CA ILE A 89 9.26 -1.22 -5.29
C ILE A 89 8.86 -0.80 -3.87
N LEU A 90 9.00 -1.69 -2.89
CA LEU A 90 8.69 -1.38 -1.50
C LEU A 90 9.57 -0.26 -0.95
N GLU A 91 10.86 -0.22 -1.31
CA GLU A 91 11.76 0.83 -0.86
C GLU A 91 11.41 2.18 -1.49
N GLN A 92 11.11 2.24 -2.79
CA GLN A 92 10.65 3.47 -3.42
C GLN A 92 9.34 3.98 -2.80
N LEU A 93 8.39 3.09 -2.49
CA LEU A 93 7.16 3.47 -1.79
C LEU A 93 7.45 4.10 -0.43
N ARG A 94 8.46 3.60 0.30
CA ARG A 94 8.88 4.18 1.58
C ARG A 94 9.50 5.55 1.41
N GLU A 95 10.36 5.74 0.41
CA GLU A 95 10.96 7.04 0.12
C GLU A 95 9.89 8.10 -0.18
N ILE A 96 8.91 7.77 -1.03
CA ILE A 96 7.77 8.64 -1.34
C ILE A 96 6.95 8.94 -0.08
N ALA A 97 6.71 7.94 0.76
CA ALA A 97 5.98 8.10 2.02
C ALA A 97 6.71 9.03 3.01
N VAL A 98 8.03 8.89 3.16
CA VAL A 98 8.86 9.77 4.00
C VAL A 98 8.80 11.21 3.50
N ASP A 99 8.92 11.42 2.19
CA ASP A 99 8.85 12.74 1.58
C ASP A 99 7.46 13.37 1.79
N TYR A 100 6.37 12.62 1.56
CA TYR A 100 5.00 13.05 1.83
C TYR A 100 4.81 13.47 3.30
N LEU A 101 5.24 12.64 4.27
CA LEU A 101 5.14 12.96 5.70
C LEU A 101 5.99 14.17 6.10
N SER A 102 7.13 14.38 5.44
CA SER A 102 7.99 15.54 5.66
C SER A 102 7.33 16.83 5.16
N ARG A 103 6.68 16.77 3.99
CA ARG A 103 5.90 17.89 3.42
C ARG A 103 4.68 18.23 4.25
N MET A 104 3.99 17.25 4.84
CA MET A 104 2.85 17.50 5.74
C MET A 104 3.18 18.33 6.98
N ASN A 105 4.43 18.28 7.46
CA ASN A 105 4.90 19.08 8.60
C ASN A 105 5.25 20.52 8.21
N GLY A 106 5.35 20.81 6.90
CA GLY A 106 5.46 22.15 6.34
C GLY A 106 4.10 22.61 5.83
N ALA A 107 3.75 23.88 6.02
CA ALA A 107 2.44 24.42 5.64
C ALA A 107 2.22 24.58 4.11
N THR A 108 2.57 23.58 3.29
CA THR A 108 2.46 23.61 1.82
C THR A 108 1.34 22.70 1.31
N GLU A 109 0.65 23.18 0.28
CA GLU A 109 -0.58 22.61 -0.29
C GLU A 109 -0.48 21.14 -0.71
N ASP A 110 -1.36 20.34 -0.11
CA ASP A 110 -2.35 19.46 -0.74
C ASP A 110 -1.91 18.63 -1.96
N SER A 111 -0.77 17.96 -1.86
CA SER A 111 -0.47 16.82 -2.75
C SER A 111 -0.52 15.54 -1.94
N GLY A 112 -1.58 14.76 -2.13
CA GLY A 112 -1.72 13.40 -1.60
C GLY A 112 -0.65 12.46 -2.15
N LEU A 113 -0.67 11.20 -1.71
CA LEU A 113 0.20 10.20 -2.31
C LEU A 113 -0.20 9.98 -3.78
N PRO A 114 0.77 9.87 -4.71
CA PRO A 114 0.49 9.57 -6.10
C PRO A 114 -0.37 8.30 -6.24
N ASP A 115 -1.27 8.28 -7.22
CA ASP A 115 -2.11 7.10 -7.46
C ASP A 115 -1.27 5.87 -7.86
N ALA A 116 -0.09 6.07 -8.44
CA ALA A 116 0.88 5.00 -8.68
C ALA A 116 1.28 4.25 -7.40
N CYS A 117 1.34 4.93 -6.24
CA CYS A 117 1.65 4.27 -4.98
C CYS A 117 0.60 3.21 -4.62
N TYR A 118 -0.68 3.53 -4.80
CA TYR A 118 -1.79 2.63 -4.51
C TYR A 118 -1.80 1.42 -5.45
N ARG A 119 -1.52 1.64 -6.74
CA ARG A 119 -1.40 0.57 -7.74
C ARG A 119 -0.21 -0.34 -7.43
N ALA A 120 0.94 0.25 -7.11
CA ALA A 120 2.16 -0.47 -6.77
C ALA A 120 1.95 -1.35 -5.53
N ILE A 121 1.39 -0.79 -4.44
CA ILE A 121 1.04 -1.56 -3.24
C ILE A 121 0.15 -2.75 -3.59
N GLY A 122 -0.94 -2.52 -4.34
CA GLY A 122 -1.86 -3.59 -4.75
C GLY A 122 -1.18 -4.69 -5.56
N SER A 123 -0.22 -4.34 -6.43
CA SER A 123 0.50 -5.29 -7.29
C SER A 123 1.38 -6.27 -6.51
N LEU A 124 1.93 -5.86 -5.37
CA LEU A 124 2.89 -6.66 -4.59
C LEU A 124 2.30 -8.00 -4.12
N GLY A 125 0.98 -8.04 -3.90
CA GLY A 125 0.22 -9.23 -3.50
C GLY A 125 -0.03 -10.26 -4.61
N TRP A 126 0.29 -9.94 -5.86
CA TRP A 126 0.02 -10.80 -7.01
C TRP A 126 1.29 -11.38 -7.63
N PRO A 127 1.20 -12.49 -8.38
CA PRO A 127 2.30 -12.95 -9.23
C PRO A 127 2.72 -11.85 -10.21
N MET A 128 4.02 -11.59 -10.29
CA MET A 128 4.61 -10.61 -11.21
C MET A 128 5.83 -11.22 -11.87
N ASP A 129 6.09 -10.84 -13.12
CA ASP A 129 7.37 -11.08 -13.79
C ASP A 129 8.28 -9.85 -13.68
N GLU A 130 9.55 -9.99 -14.08
CA GLU A 130 10.53 -8.88 -14.03
C GLU A 130 10.07 -7.66 -14.83
N SER A 131 9.45 -7.86 -16.01
CA SER A 131 8.96 -6.77 -16.85
C SER A 131 7.85 -5.97 -16.16
N THR A 132 6.95 -6.66 -15.46
CA THR A 132 5.88 -6.03 -14.69
C THR A 132 6.46 -5.23 -13.53
N CYS A 133 7.42 -5.79 -12.79
CA CYS A 133 8.08 -5.05 -11.72
C CYS A 133 8.77 -3.79 -12.23
N GLN A 134 9.49 -3.87 -13.35
CA GLN A 134 10.16 -2.72 -13.97
C GLN A 134 9.18 -1.62 -14.39
N LYS A 135 8.01 -1.98 -14.94
CA LYS A 135 6.98 -0.99 -15.28
C LYS A 135 6.46 -0.26 -14.05
N VAL A 136 6.22 -0.98 -12.95
CA VAL A 136 5.78 -0.36 -11.68
C VAL A 136 6.84 0.59 -11.14
N LEU A 137 8.13 0.21 -11.18
CA LEU A 137 9.23 1.09 -10.77
C LEU A 137 9.31 2.38 -11.61
N LEU A 138 9.17 2.26 -12.93
CA LEU A 138 9.18 3.43 -13.82
C LEU A 138 8.00 4.36 -13.57
N GLU A 139 6.82 3.80 -13.28
CA GLU A 139 5.62 4.56 -12.97
C GLU A 139 5.79 5.36 -11.67
N LEU A 140 6.36 4.75 -10.62
CA LEU A 140 6.66 5.42 -9.35
C LEU A 140 7.68 6.56 -9.50
N GLN A 141 8.59 6.45 -10.47
CA GLN A 141 9.57 7.50 -10.77
C GLN A 141 8.99 8.65 -11.61
N SER A 142 8.01 8.36 -12.47
CA SER A 142 7.42 9.34 -13.40
C SER A 142 6.38 10.25 -12.74
N ASP A 143 5.67 9.77 -11.72
CA ASP A 143 4.69 10.55 -10.96
C ASP A 143 5.34 11.46 -9.89
N GLY A 144 6.69 11.48 -9.82
CA GLY A 144 7.49 12.31 -8.91
C GLY A 144 8.07 13.60 -9.54
N GLU A 145 7.80 13.87 -10.81
CA GLU A 145 8.20 15.10 -11.54
C GLU A 145 7.07 16.14 -11.65
#